data_AF-A0A3N9URE7-F1
#
_entry.id   AF-A0A3N9URE7-F1
#
_cell.length_a   1.000
_cell.length_b   1.000
_cell.length_c   1.000
_cell.angle_alpha   90.00
_cell.angle_beta   90.00
_cell.angle_gamma   90.00
#
_symmetry.space_group_name_H-M   'P 1'
#
loop_
_entity.id
_entity.type
_entity.pdbx_description
1 polymer ?
#
loop_
_entity_poly.entity_id
_entity_poly.type
_entity_poly.pdbx_seq_one_letter_code
_entity_poly.pdbx_strand_id
1 'polypeptide(L)' 'MNAIYLENSYLKDFDATVIKASGERIVLDKTGFYPVSGGQPSDLGSIVRDDEEFKVLQVEPAQDGIVHILDRAGL' A
#
# COMPACT_ATOMS: atom_id res chain seq x y z
N MET A 1 -6.70 -10.72 -0.37
CA MET A 1 -6.27 -9.40 0.11
C MET A 1 -7.33 -8.84 1.04
N ASN A 2 -6.95 -8.29 2.19
CA ASN A 2 -7.88 -7.69 3.16
C ASN A 2 -7.78 -6.15 3.17
N ALA A 3 -8.90 -5.46 2.94
CA ALA A 3 -8.98 -3.99 2.85
C ALA A 3 -9.42 -3.39 4.20
N ILE A 4 -8.46 -3.27 5.13
CA ILE A 4 -8.75 -2.84 6.52
C ILE A 4 -9.14 -1.36 6.64
N TYR A 5 -8.89 -0.55 5.60
CA TYR A 5 -9.39 0.84 5.52
C TYR A 5 -10.93 0.94 5.47
N LEU A 6 -11.63 -0.14 5.08
CA LEU A 6 -13.09 -0.20 5.11
C LEU A 6 -13.63 -0.45 6.53
N GLU A 7 -12.84 -1.08 7.40
CA GLU A 7 -13.23 -1.41 8.77
C GLU A 7 -12.98 -0.25 9.73
N ASN A 8 -11.85 0.44 9.55
CA ASN A 8 -11.48 1.59 10.35
C ASN A 8 -10.78 2.67 9.51
N SER A 9 -11.54 3.68 9.10
CA SER A 9 -11.03 4.80 8.29
C SER A 9 -10.08 5.75 9.03
N TYR A 10 -9.95 5.62 10.36
CA TYR A 10 -9.02 6.41 11.17
C TYR A 10 -7.68 5.69 11.39
N LEU A 11 -7.53 4.47 10.90
CA LEU A 11 -6.29 3.70 11.01
C LEU A 11 -5.16 4.40 10.27
N LYS A 12 -4.03 4.63 10.94
CA LYS A 12 -2.85 5.28 10.36
C LYS A 12 -1.63 4.37 10.23
N ASP A 13 -1.57 3.34 11.06
CA ASP A 13 -0.43 2.42 11.15
C ASP A 13 -0.94 0.98 11.25
N PHE A 14 -0.29 0.06 10.53
CA PHE A 14 -0.62 -1.37 10.54
C PHE A 14 0.56 -2.20 10.03
N ASP A 15 0.69 -3.43 10.52
CA ASP A 15 1.64 -4.41 9.98
C ASP A 15 1.03 -5.17 8.80
N ALA A 16 1.81 -5.52 7.79
CA ALA A 16 1.37 -6.35 6.66
C ALA A 16 2.53 -7.17 6.08
N THR A 17 2.20 -8.18 5.29
CA THR A 17 3.19 -9.01 4.57
C THR A 17 3.17 -8.64 3.09
N VAL A 18 4.34 -8.41 2.50
CA VAL A 18 4.50 -8.28 1.05
C VAL A 18 4.30 -9.66 0.41
N ILE A 19 3.27 -9.80 -0.44
CA ILE A 19 2.95 -11.06 -1.13
C ILE A 19 3.42 -11.09 -2.59
N LYS A 20 3.66 -9.91 -3.18
CA LYS A 20 4.28 -9.75 -4.51
C LYS A 20 5.11 -8.47 -4.53
N ALA A 21 6.26 -8.51 -5.18
CA ALA A 21 7.12 -7.34 -5.43
C ALA A 21 7.66 -7.38 -6.86
N SER A 22 7.66 -6.23 -7.54
CA SER A 22 8.19 -6.05 -8.90
C SER A 22 8.68 -4.61 -9.08
N GLY A 23 9.99 -4.41 -8.93
CA GLY A 23 10.59 -3.08 -8.91
C GLY A 23 10.04 -2.24 -7.76
N GLU A 24 9.44 -1.10 -8.08
CA GLU A 24 8.81 -0.17 -7.13
C GLU A 24 7.36 -0.56 -6.78
N ARG A 25 6.82 -1.63 -7.36
CA ARG A 25 5.43 -2.04 -7.15
C ARG A 25 5.36 -3.22 -6.20
N ILE A 26 4.52 -3.11 -5.18
CA ILE A 26 4.26 -4.21 -4.25
C ILE A 26 2.76 -4.48 -4.11
N VAL A 27 2.43 -5.69 -3.63
CA VAL A 27 1.10 -6.04 -3.16
C VAL A 27 1.22 -6.60 -1.75
N LEU A 28 0.38 -6.11 -0.85
CA LEU A 28 0.30 -6.54 0.54
C LEU A 28 -0.83 -7.58 0.74
N ASP A 29 -0.71 -8.43 1.75
CA ASP A 29 -1.79 -9.34 2.16
C ASP A 29 -3.01 -8.57 2.68
N LYS A 30 -2.78 -7.43 3.34
CA LYS A 30 -3.78 -6.46 3.78
C LYS A 30 -3.27 -5.02 3.67
N THR A 31 -4.17 -4.05 3.53
CA THR A 31 -3.79 -2.64 3.41
C THR A 31 -4.77 -1.70 4.09
N GLY A 32 -4.22 -0.75 4.86
CA GLY A 32 -4.91 0.45 5.34
C GLY A 32 -4.84 1.64 4.36
N PHE A 33 -4.03 1.55 3.29
CA PHE A 33 -4.01 2.57 2.24
C PHE A 33 -5.22 2.41 1.32
N TYR A 34 -5.95 3.50 1.12
CA TYR A 34 -7.02 3.63 0.14
C TYR A 34 -6.45 3.81 -1.28
N PRO A 35 -6.85 2.98 -2.27
CA PRO A 35 -6.46 3.14 -3.65
C PRO A 35 -7.21 4.28 -4.34
N VAL A 36 -6.66 4.83 -5.42
CA VAL A 36 -7.37 5.81 -6.26
C VAL A 36 -8.71 5.24 -6.74
N SER A 37 -9.80 5.96 -6.49
CA SER A 37 -11.15 5.50 -6.83
C SER A 37 -12.16 6.65 -6.75
N GLY A 38 -13.13 6.68 -7.67
CA GLY A 38 -14.24 7.64 -7.64
C GLY A 38 -13.83 9.12 -7.74
N GLY A 39 -12.66 9.42 -8.31
CA GLY A 39 -12.09 10.77 -8.36
C GLY A 39 -11.35 11.19 -7.08
N GLN A 40 -11.33 10.36 -6.04
CA GLN A 40 -10.53 10.58 -4.85
C GLN A 40 -9.09 10.13 -5.10
N PRO A 41 -8.09 10.99 -4.79
CA PRO A 41 -6.68 10.60 -4.79
C PRO A 41 -6.41 9.41 -3.85
N SER A 42 -5.40 8.61 -4.18
CA SER A 42 -4.96 7.54 -3.28
C SER A 42 -4.33 8.09 -2.01
N ASP A 43 -4.29 7.27 -0.97
CA ASP A 43 -3.51 7.58 0.22
C ASP A 43 -2.00 7.59 -0.08
N LEU A 44 -1.28 8.40 0.68
CA LEU A 44 0.17 8.51 0.69
C LEU A 44 0.68 8.15 2.09
N GLY A 45 1.93 7.72 2.18
CA GLY A 45 2.56 7.42 3.46
C GLY A 45 3.88 6.70 3.25
N SER A 46 4.24 5.85 4.20
CA SER A 46 5.46 5.06 4.13
C SER A 46 5.23 3.62 4.57
N ILE A 47 6.08 2.75 4.05
CA ILE A 47 6.22 1.37 4.50
C ILE A 47 7.64 1.22 5.03
N VAL A 48 7.75 0.68 6.24
CA VAL A 48 9.02 0.49 6.92
C VAL A 48 9.32 -1.00 6.99
N ARG A 49 10.51 -1.40 6.56
CA ARG A 49 11.06 -2.75 6.75
C ARG A 49 12.42 -2.61 7.44
N ASP A 50 12.52 -3.14 8.65
CA ASP A 50 13.67 -2.94 9.53
C ASP A 50 13.93 -1.42 9.74
N ASP A 51 15.10 -0.92 9.36
CA ASP A 51 15.47 0.51 9.44
C ASP A 51 15.28 1.25 8.09
N GLU A 52 14.70 0.59 7.08
CA GLU A 52 14.48 1.18 5.76
C GLU A 52 13.05 1.67 5.57
N GLU A 53 12.93 2.94 5.21
CA GLU A 53 11.65 3.55 4.81
C GLU A 53 11.52 3.60 3.29
N PHE A 54 10.31 3.28 2.79
CA PHE A 54 9.90 3.38 1.40
C PHE A 54 8.64 4.24 1.33
N LYS A 55 8.66 5.31 0.53
CA LYS A 55 7.50 6.21 0.44
C LYS A 55 6.49 5.64 -0.53
N VAL A 56 5.24 5.55 -0.10
CA VAL A 56 4.11 5.20 -0.97
C VAL A 56 3.69 6.45 -1.73
N LEU A 57 3.97 6.47 -3.03
CA LEU A 57 3.69 7.60 -3.92
C LEU A 57 2.30 7.51 -4.54
N GLN A 58 1.78 6.29 -4.70
CA GLN A 58 0.47 6.06 -5.26
C GLN A 58 -0.05 4.66 -4.89
N VAL A 59 -1.36 4.53 -4.77
CA VAL A 59 -2.01 3.24 -4.53
C VAL A 59 -3.10 3.03 -5.57
N GLU A 60 -3.06 1.90 -6.29
CA GLU A 60 -3.93 1.63 -7.43
C GLU A 60 -4.67 0.31 -7.28
N PRO A 61 -5.95 0.22 -7.71
CA PRO A 61 -6.61 -1.06 -7.86
C PRO A 61 -6.02 -1.82 -9.05
N ALA A 62 -5.77 -3.12 -8.87
CA ALA A 62 -5.29 -4.03 -9.90
C ALA A 62 -6.16 -5.29 -9.94
N GLN A 63 -6.00 -6.10 -10.99
CA GLN A 63 -6.79 -7.32 -11.17
C GLN A 63 -6.59 -8.33 -10.01
N ASP A 64 -5.38 -8.34 -9.43
CA ASP A 64 -4.97 -9.27 -8.37
C ASP A 64 -4.94 -8.65 -6.96
N GLY A 65 -5.46 -7.43 -6.77
CA GLY A 65 -5.44 -6.74 -5.47
C GLY A 65 -5.22 -5.24 -5.58
N ILE A 66 -4.51 -4.68 -4.62
CA ILE A 66 -4.15 -3.26 -4.56
C ILE A 66 -2.63 -3.18 -4.64
N VAL A 67 -2.15 -2.37 -5.58
CA VAL A 67 -0.73 -2.15 -5.82
C VAL A 67 -0.31 -0.86 -5.16
N HIS A 68 0.78 -0.92 -4.38
CA HIS A 68 1.44 0.25 -3.83
C HIS A 68 2.67 0.55 -4.66
N ILE A 69 2.76 1.76 -5.18
CA ILE A 69 3.90 2.27 -5.95
C ILE A 69 4.79 3.05 -5.00
N LEU A 70 6.03 2.60 -4.86
CA LEU A 70 7.03 3.16 -3.97
C LEU A 70 7.95 4.15 -4.68
N ASP A 71 8.69 4.96 -3.92
CA ASP A 71 9.72 5.87 -4.43
C ASP A 71 11.00 5.16 -4.92
N ARG A 72 11.21 3.92 -4.48
CA ARG A 72 12.33 3.06 -4.88
C ARG A 72 11.99 1.58 -4.73
N ALA A 73 12.70 0.74 -5.49
CA ALA A 73 12.68 -0.71 -5.33
C ALA A 73 13.49 -1.14 -4.09
N GLY A 74 13.29 -2.38 -3.63
CA GLY A 74 14.12 -3.01 -2.59
C GLY A 74 13.36 -3.54 -1.38
N LEU A 75 12.05 -3.32 -1.32
CA LEU A 75 11.14 -3.91 -0.34
C LEU A 75 10.80 -5.36 -0.69
#